data_AF-A0A6P0YNY0-F1
#
_entry.id   AF-A0A6P0YNY0-F1
#
_cell.length_a   1.000
_cell.length_b   1.000
_cell.length_c   1.000
_cell.angle_alpha   90.00
_cell.angle_beta   90.00
_cell.angle_gamma   90.00
#
_symmetry.space_group_name_H-M   'P 1'
#
loop_
_entity.id
_entity.type
_entity.pdbx_description
1 polymer ?
#
loop_
_entity_poly.entity_id
_entity_poly.type
_entity_poly.pdbx_seq_one_letter_code
_entity_poly.pdbx_strand_id
1 'polypeptide(L)'
;MKQERFELVSAYLDGELTPSQRREVEGLLAKDPVAKHLYQRLLQLRSEFQRMPITPTVETVDRTVEQVFEKIDRRSKRTFIWGGSAIAALCIAVISGIISATRSPVIQLADVSDSEPLQIALNEPIIEIVNPSNLMLTVNEPLFQIPQPSVTPVEN
;
A
#
# COMPACT_ATOMS: atom_id res chain seq x y z
N MET A 1 6.52 18.45 29.31
CA MET A 1 5.48 19.31 29.91
C MET A 1 4.11 19.22 29.21
N LYS A 2 3.91 19.62 27.94
CA LYS A 2 2.57 19.53 27.30
C LYS A 2 2.15 18.08 26.95
N GLN A 3 3.11 17.23 26.57
CA GLN A 3 2.85 15.86 26.11
C GLN A 3 2.52 14.90 27.27
N GLU A 4 3.23 15.00 28.40
CA GLU A 4 2.94 14.18 29.59
C GLU A 4 1.53 14.42 30.13
N ARG A 5 1.06 15.69 30.11
CA ARG A 5 -0.32 16.02 30.50
C ARG A 5 -1.35 15.42 29.54
N PHE A 6 -1.04 15.38 28.26
CA PHE A 6 -1.89 14.76 27.27
C PHE A 6 -2.00 13.26 27.49
N GLU A 7 -0.86 12.59 27.65
CA GLU A 7 -0.76 11.14 27.89
C GLU A 7 -1.52 10.72 29.16
N LEU A 8 -1.38 11.50 30.23
CA LEU A 8 -2.05 11.22 31.50
C LEU A 8 -3.58 11.39 31.40
N VAL A 9 -4.07 12.38 30.65
CA VAL A 9 -5.52 12.57 30.42
C VAL A 9 -6.07 11.54 29.43
N SER A 10 -5.31 11.13 28.41
CA SER A 10 -5.73 10.07 27.48
C SER A 10 -5.78 8.71 28.17
N ALA A 11 -4.75 8.34 28.93
CA ALA A 11 -4.73 7.11 29.71
C ALA A 11 -5.86 7.07 30.76
N TYR A 12 -6.22 8.22 31.33
CA TYR A 12 -7.39 8.34 32.20
C TYR A 12 -8.70 8.01 31.46
N LEU A 13 -8.88 8.55 30.24
CA LEU A 13 -10.07 8.33 29.42
C LEU A 13 -10.22 6.87 28.98
N ASP A 14 -9.10 6.19 28.72
CA ASP A 14 -9.04 4.79 28.31
C ASP A 14 -9.06 3.82 29.50
N GLY A 15 -8.90 4.34 30.73
CA GLY A 15 -8.97 3.56 31.97
C GLY A 15 -7.67 2.82 32.31
N GLU A 16 -6.57 3.12 31.64
CA GLU A 16 -5.25 2.45 31.82
C GLU A 16 -4.49 2.93 33.06
N LEU A 17 -5.00 3.93 33.78
CA LEU A 17 -4.36 4.44 34.99
C LEU A 17 -4.62 3.60 36.24
N THR A 18 -3.60 3.54 37.09
CA THR A 18 -3.71 2.99 38.44
C THR A 18 -4.63 3.85 39.34
N PRO A 19 -5.21 3.29 40.43
CA PRO A 19 -6.10 4.04 41.31
C PRO A 19 -5.49 5.29 41.95
N SER A 20 -4.18 5.28 42.22
CA SER A 20 -3.46 6.45 42.76
C SER A 20 -3.33 7.55 41.71
N GLN A 21 -2.92 7.21 40.49
CA GLN A 21 -2.81 8.15 39.37
C GLN A 21 -4.18 8.74 39.00
N ARG A 22 -5.26 7.96 39.11
CA ARG A 22 -6.62 8.44 38.85
C ARG A 22 -6.99 9.63 39.72
N ARG A 23 -6.70 9.55 41.03
CA ARG A 23 -6.95 10.64 41.99
C ARG A 23 -6.11 11.89 41.66
N GLU A 24 -4.88 11.68 41.18
CA GLU A 24 -4.03 12.78 40.71
C GLU A 24 -4.65 13.48 39.50
N VAL A 25 -5.15 12.74 38.52
CA VAL A 25 -5.83 13.29 37.34
C VAL A 25 -7.11 14.02 37.73
N GLU A 26 -7.91 13.46 38.64
CA GLU A 26 -9.13 14.11 39.15
C GLU A 26 -8.81 15.45 39.83
N GLY A 27 -7.76 15.48 40.66
CA GLY A 27 -7.27 16.71 41.28
C GLY A 27 -6.74 17.72 40.25
N LEU A 28 -6.12 17.23 39.18
CA LEU A 28 -5.62 18.04 38.08
C LEU A 28 -6.76 18.63 37.24
N LEU A 29 -7.78 17.83 36.89
CA LEU A 29 -8.97 18.26 36.15
C LEU A 29 -9.82 19.28 36.93
N ALA A 30 -9.79 19.23 38.26
CA ALA A 30 -10.46 20.20 39.12
C ALA A 30 -9.75 21.57 39.15
N LYS A 31 -8.42 21.59 39.02
CA LYS A 31 -7.59 22.80 39.21
C LYS A 31 -7.13 23.43 37.90
N ASP A 32 -6.89 22.65 36.85
CA ASP A 32 -6.32 23.10 35.59
C ASP A 32 -7.40 23.20 34.47
N PRO A 33 -7.78 24.41 34.04
CA PRO A 33 -8.76 24.60 32.97
C PRO A 33 -8.27 24.07 31.62
N VAL A 34 -6.96 24.02 31.37
CA VAL A 34 -6.39 23.52 30.12
C VAL A 34 -6.58 22.01 30.02
N ALA A 35 -6.34 21.30 31.12
CA ALA A 35 -6.55 19.86 31.18
C ALA A 35 -8.03 19.49 31.05
N LYS A 36 -8.93 20.27 31.66
CA LYS A 36 -10.37 20.10 31.51
C LYS A 36 -10.83 20.29 30.06
N HIS A 37 -10.32 21.33 29.38
CA HIS A 37 -10.62 21.55 27.96
C HIS A 37 -10.11 20.39 27.09
N LEU A 38 -8.89 19.90 27.35
CA LEU A 38 -8.35 18.74 26.64
C LEU A 38 -9.24 17.50 26.83
N TYR A 39 -9.63 17.19 28.06
CA TYR A 39 -10.51 16.09 28.39
C TYR A 39 -11.86 16.20 27.65
N GLN A 40 -12.48 17.38 27.64
CA GLN A 40 -13.73 17.62 26.91
C GLN A 40 -13.57 17.41 25.40
N ARG A 41 -12.46 17.86 24.82
CA ARG A 41 -12.18 17.69 23.39
C ARG A 41 -12.02 16.21 23.01
N LEU A 42 -11.33 15.42 23.84
CA LEU A 42 -11.20 13.98 23.64
C LEU A 42 -12.54 13.26 23.78
N LEU A 43 -13.36 13.67 24.75
CA LEU A 43 -14.71 13.12 24.93
C LEU A 43 -15.63 13.41 23.73
N GLN A 44 -15.58 14.65 23.22
CA GLN A 44 -16.29 15.02 22.00
C GLN A 44 -15.84 14.14 20.84
N LEU A 45 -14.53 14.04 20.59
CA LEU A 45 -13.99 13.22 19.51
C LEU A 45 -14.49 11.77 19.58
N ARG A 46 -14.45 11.16 20.77
CA ARG A 46 -14.96 9.79 21.00
C ARG A 46 -16.46 9.69 20.68
N SER A 47 -17.26 10.66 21.11
CA SER A 47 -18.69 10.66 20.84
C SER A 47 -19.02 10.83 19.35
N GLU A 48 -18.24 11.64 18.62
CA GLU A 48 -18.42 11.84 17.19
C GLU A 48 -18.04 10.57 16.41
N PHE A 49 -16.97 9.87 16.80
CA PHE A 49 -16.64 8.57 16.21
C PHE A 49 -17.74 7.52 16.43
N GLN A 50 -18.38 7.50 17.61
CA GLN A 50 -19.48 6.58 17.90
C GLN A 50 -20.76 6.92 17.12
N ARG A 51 -20.96 8.21 16.80
CA ARG A 51 -22.10 8.70 16.02
C ARG A 51 -21.85 8.67 14.52
N MET A 52 -20.63 8.34 14.10
CA MET A 52 -20.29 8.28 12.69
C MET A 52 -21.26 7.31 12.01
N PRO A 53 -22.01 7.76 10.99
CA PRO A 53 -22.96 6.90 10.33
C PRO A 53 -22.18 5.77 9.66
N ILE A 54 -22.31 4.58 10.21
CA ILE A 54 -21.92 3.37 9.52
C ILE A 54 -22.99 3.20 8.45
N THR A 55 -22.62 3.36 7.18
CA THR A 55 -23.52 3.02 6.08
C THR A 55 -24.03 1.60 6.36
N PRO A 56 -25.34 1.40 6.50
CA PRO A 56 -25.85 0.06 6.67
C PRO A 56 -25.46 -0.70 5.42
N THR A 57 -24.50 -1.61 5.53
CA THR A 57 -24.18 -2.56 4.47
C THR A 57 -25.40 -3.45 4.35
N VAL A 58 -26.28 -3.11 3.42
CA VAL A 58 -27.47 -3.91 3.05
C VAL A 58 -27.03 -5.19 2.32
N GLU A 59 -25.75 -5.30 1.93
CA GLU A 59 -25.22 -6.53 1.36
C GLU A 59 -24.99 -7.60 2.44
N THR A 60 -25.61 -8.76 2.22
CA THR A 60 -25.34 -9.98 2.96
C THR A 60 -23.85 -10.33 2.87
N VAL A 61 -23.25 -10.76 3.98
CA VAL A 61 -21.83 -11.18 4.06
C VAL A 61 -21.42 -12.08 2.90
N ASP A 62 -22.30 -13.00 2.49
CA ASP A 62 -22.09 -13.94 1.38
C ASP A 62 -21.80 -13.23 0.04
N ARG A 63 -22.45 -12.11 -0.23
CA ARG A 63 -22.24 -11.33 -1.46
C ARG A 63 -20.93 -10.59 -1.45
N THR A 64 -20.51 -10.08 -0.29
CA THR A 64 -19.18 -9.48 -0.14
C THR A 64 -18.08 -10.52 -0.34
N VAL A 65 -18.27 -11.73 0.18
CA VAL A 65 -17.33 -12.85 0.00
C VAL A 65 -17.23 -13.23 -1.47
N GLU A 66 -18.36 -13.38 -2.16
CA GLU A 66 -18.41 -13.69 -3.59
C GLU A 66 -17.72 -12.60 -4.45
N GLN A 67 -17.98 -11.31 -4.17
CA GLN A 67 -17.33 -10.20 -4.86
C GLN A 67 -15.81 -10.15 -4.65
N VAL A 68 -15.32 -10.52 -3.46
CA VAL A 68 -13.88 -10.61 -3.18
C VAL A 68 -13.26 -11.76 -3.99
N PHE A 69 -13.88 -12.94 -3.99
CA PHE A 69 -13.40 -14.08 -4.77
C PHE A 69 -13.43 -13.80 -6.28
N GLU A 70 -14.48 -13.15 -6.78
CA GLU A 70 -14.58 -12.75 -8.18
C GLU A 70 -13.45 -11.79 -8.59
N LYS A 71 -13.14 -10.80 -7.73
CA LYS A 71 -12.01 -9.88 -7.97
C LYS A 71 -10.66 -10.59 -8.00
N ILE A 72 -10.46 -11.59 -7.14
CA ILE A 72 -9.22 -12.39 -7.11
C ILE A 72 -9.08 -13.23 -8.38
N ASP A 73 -10.13 -13.95 -8.77
CA ASP A 73 -10.13 -14.83 -9.94
C ASP A 73 -9.93 -14.05 -11.26
N ARG A 74 -10.56 -12.87 -11.38
CA ARG A 74 -10.38 -11.99 -12.53
C ARG A 74 -8.94 -11.50 -12.70
N ARG A 75 -8.21 -11.29 -11.58
CA ARG A 75 -6.80 -10.85 -11.61
C ARG A 75 -5.88 -11.98 -12.08
N SER A 76 -6.13 -13.21 -11.63
CA SER A 76 -5.43 -14.43 -12.04
C SER A 76 -5.59 -14.73 -13.54
N LYS A 77 -6.82 -14.61 -14.05
CA LYS A 77 -7.12 -14.80 -15.48
C LYS A 77 -6.42 -13.77 -16.37
N ARG A 78 -6.32 -12.51 -15.93
CA ARG A 78 -5.62 -11.45 -16.69
C ARG A 78 -4.11 -11.70 -16.77
N THR A 79 -3.49 -12.19 -15.70
CA THR A 79 -2.07 -12.55 -15.71
C THR A 79 -1.78 -13.77 -16.57
N PHE A 80 -2.70 -14.74 -16.64
CA PHE A 80 -2.54 -15.91 -17.50
C PHE A 80 -2.62 -15.57 -18.99
N ILE A 81 -3.53 -14.67 -19.39
CA ILE A 81 -3.62 -14.20 -20.78
C ILE A 81 -2.34 -13.48 -21.22
N TRP A 82 -1.74 -12.66 -20.35
CA TRP A 82 -0.49 -11.97 -20.67
C TRP A 82 0.72 -12.91 -20.65
N GLY A 83 0.75 -13.89 -19.74
CA GLY A 83 1.77 -14.94 -19.72
C GLY A 83 1.71 -15.87 -20.94
N GLY A 84 0.51 -16.21 -21.42
CA GLY A 84 0.32 -17.04 -22.62
C GLY A 84 0.64 -16.33 -23.94
N SER A 85 0.59 -14.99 -23.95
CA SER A 85 0.91 -14.19 -25.15
C SER A 85 2.35 -14.36 -25.62
N ALA A 86 3.32 -14.51 -24.71
CA ALA A 86 4.73 -14.70 -25.08
C ALA A 86 4.94 -16.05 -25.81
N ILE A 87 4.26 -17.09 -25.36
CA ILE A 87 4.32 -18.44 -25.96
C ILE A 87 3.64 -18.43 -27.34
N ALA A 88 2.45 -17.80 -27.44
CA ALA A 88 1.75 -17.68 -28.71
C ALA A 88 2.57 -16.86 -29.75
N ALA A 89 3.19 -15.76 -29.34
CA ALA A 89 4.06 -14.96 -30.21
C ALA A 89 5.27 -15.77 -30.70
N LEU A 90 5.87 -16.61 -29.85
CA LEU A 90 6.98 -17.49 -30.24
C LEU A 90 6.54 -18.52 -31.29
N CYS A 91 5.37 -19.17 -31.11
CA CYS A 91 4.82 -20.08 -32.11
C CYS A 91 4.53 -19.38 -33.45
N ILE A 92 3.92 -18.19 -33.42
CA ILE A 92 3.65 -17.39 -34.62
C ILE A 92 4.95 -16.98 -35.32
N ALA A 93 5.97 -16.56 -34.57
CA ALA A 93 7.27 -16.19 -35.11
C ALA A 93 7.99 -17.38 -35.76
N VAL A 94 7.93 -18.58 -35.17
CA VAL A 94 8.50 -19.80 -35.76
C VAL A 94 7.79 -20.16 -37.08
N ILE A 95 6.46 -20.15 -37.10
CA ILE A 95 5.68 -20.46 -38.31
C ILE A 95 5.94 -19.41 -39.40
N SER A 96 5.96 -18.13 -39.04
CA SER A 96 6.20 -17.02 -39.96
C SER A 96 7.65 -17.02 -40.48
N GLY A 97 8.63 -17.33 -39.64
CA GLY A 97 10.03 -17.45 -40.01
C GLY A 97 10.29 -18.58 -41.00
N ILE A 98 9.59 -19.71 -40.85
CA ILE A 98 9.69 -20.85 -41.79
C ILE A 98 9.08 -20.49 -43.16
N ILE A 99 7.98 -19.74 -43.19
CA ILE A 99 7.35 -19.28 -44.44
C ILE A 99 8.22 -18.19 -45.11
N SER A 100 8.77 -17.26 -44.33
CA SER A 100 9.61 -16.17 -44.81
C SER A 100 11.04 -16.59 -45.17
N ALA A 101 11.52 -17.75 -44.70
CA ALA A 101 12.83 -18.30 -45.09
C ALA A 101 12.93 -18.61 -46.60
N THR A 102 11.79 -18.69 -47.30
CA THR A 102 11.75 -18.87 -48.76
C THR A 102 11.78 -17.55 -49.55
N ARG A 103 11.76 -16.39 -48.88
CA ARG A 103 11.83 -15.06 -49.50
C ARG A 103 12.83 -14.18 -48.76
N SER A 104 13.99 -13.97 -49.36
CA SER A 104 15.05 -13.10 -48.85
C SER A 104 14.52 -11.68 -48.61
N PRO A 105 14.52 -11.13 -47.38
CA PRO A 105 14.26 -9.72 -47.16
C PRO A 105 15.54 -8.93 -47.41
N VAL A 106 15.57 -8.14 -48.48
CA VAL A 106 16.68 -7.22 -48.75
C VAL A 106 16.51 -6.00 -47.85
N ILE A 107 17.26 -5.91 -46.76
CA ILE A 107 17.37 -4.69 -45.96
C ILE A 107 18.31 -3.74 -46.70
N GLN A 108 17.75 -2.67 -47.28
CA GLN A 108 18.53 -1.55 -47.82
C GLN A 108 18.84 -0.58 -46.67
N LEU A 109 20.06 -0.67 -46.15
CA LEU A 109 20.64 0.39 -45.32
C LEU A 109 21.12 1.50 -46.27
N ALA A 110 20.67 2.73 -46.04
CA ALA A 110 21.23 3.90 -46.71
C ALA A 110 22.64 4.15 -46.16
N ASP A 111 23.63 4.12 -47.05
CA ASP A 111 25.01 4.48 -46.76
C ASP A 111 25.11 6.01 -46.74
N VAL A 112 25.33 6.58 -45.56
CA VAL A 112 25.58 8.02 -45.38
C VAL A 112 27.06 8.19 -45.10
N SER A 113 27.82 8.30 -46.19
CA SER A 113 29.20 8.76 -46.17
C SER A 113 29.19 10.29 -46.10
N ASP A 114 29.54 10.84 -44.93
CA ASP A 114 30.46 11.98 -44.76
C ASP A 114 30.27 12.58 -43.36
N SER A 115 31.30 12.36 -42.53
CA SER A 115 31.43 12.87 -41.17
C SER A 115 31.86 14.33 -41.18
N GLU A 116 30.91 15.25 -41.01
CA GLU A 116 31.19 16.58 -40.47
C GLU A 116 30.77 16.59 -38.99
N PRO A 117 31.63 17.05 -38.06
CA PRO A 117 31.34 16.98 -36.63
C PRO A 117 30.20 17.94 -36.29
N LEU A 118 29.01 17.39 -36.02
CA LEU A 118 27.89 18.12 -35.43
C LEU A 118 28.32 18.68 -34.07
N GLN A 119 28.68 19.96 -34.03
CA GLN A 119 28.85 20.72 -32.79
C GLN A 119 27.48 20.93 -32.16
N ILE A 120 27.09 20.03 -31.26
CA ILE A 120 25.90 20.19 -30.41
C ILE A 120 26.23 21.26 -29.35
N ALA A 121 25.64 22.43 -29.50
CA ALA A 121 25.55 23.40 -28.42
C ALA A 121 24.55 22.86 -27.38
N LEU A 122 25.06 22.26 -26.30
CA LEU A 122 24.24 21.93 -25.14
C LEU A 122 23.81 23.23 -24.45
N ASN A 123 22.60 23.69 -24.76
CA ASN A 123 21.88 24.63 -23.92
C ASN A 123 20.67 23.92 -23.33
N GLU A 124 20.88 23.07 -22.32
CA GLU A 124 19.88 22.70 -21.31
C GLU A 124 20.54 21.93 -20.14
N PRO A 125 20.08 22.14 -18.90
CA PRO A 125 20.78 21.67 -17.70
C PRO A 125 20.59 20.16 -17.50
N ILE A 126 21.68 19.50 -17.10
CA ILE A 126 21.71 18.09 -16.71
C ILE A 126 20.84 17.92 -15.45
N ILE A 127 19.66 17.35 -15.59
CA ILE A 127 18.92 16.79 -14.47
C ILE A 127 19.43 15.36 -14.30
N GLU A 128 20.11 15.09 -13.18
CA GLU A 128 20.50 13.73 -12.80
C GLU A 128 19.25 12.84 -12.74
N ILE A 129 19.13 11.92 -13.70
CA ILE A 129 18.14 10.85 -13.64
C ILE A 129 18.60 9.92 -12.51
N VAL A 130 17.98 10.07 -11.33
CA VAL A 130 18.16 9.13 -10.22
C VAL A 130 17.80 7.74 -10.74
N ASN A 131 18.80 6.85 -10.70
CA ASN A 131 18.69 5.48 -11.16
C ASN A 131 17.64 4.72 -10.29
N PRO A 132 16.55 4.19 -10.88
CA PRO A 132 15.51 3.48 -10.13
C PRO A 132 15.98 2.17 -9.48
N SER A 133 17.22 1.73 -9.73
CA SER A 133 17.79 0.53 -9.10
C SER A 133 18.31 0.75 -7.66
N ASN A 134 18.35 1.99 -7.15
CA ASN A 134 18.81 2.27 -5.78
C ASN A 134 17.68 2.53 -4.76
N LEU A 135 16.40 2.39 -5.14
CA LEU A 135 15.27 2.46 -4.21
C LEU A 135 14.67 1.06 -3.98
N MET A 136 15.44 0.19 -3.33
CA MET A 136 14.89 -0.99 -2.66
C MET A 136 14.32 -0.56 -1.30
N LEU A 137 13.04 -0.24 -1.24
CA LEU A 137 12.30 -0.29 0.03
C LEU A 137 11.92 -1.74 0.29
N THR A 138 12.67 -2.42 1.15
CA THR A 138 12.37 -3.79 1.58
C THR A 138 11.20 -3.76 2.57
N VAL A 139 9.97 -3.70 2.06
CA VAL A 139 8.75 -3.86 2.88
C VAL A 139 8.55 -5.34 3.16
N ASN A 140 9.42 -5.94 3.98
CA ASN A 140 9.24 -7.33 4.40
C ASN A 140 9.78 -7.62 5.80
N GLU A 141 9.46 -6.77 6.77
CA GLU A 141 9.57 -7.14 8.18
C GLU A 141 8.24 -6.83 8.88
N PRO A 142 7.50 -7.85 9.35
CA PRO A 142 6.31 -7.63 10.15
C PRO A 142 6.72 -7.08 11.52
N LEU A 143 6.32 -5.84 11.82
CA LEU A 143 6.60 -5.19 13.11
C LEU A 143 5.81 -5.78 14.30
N PHE A 144 4.92 -6.74 14.05
CA PHE A 144 4.09 -7.39 15.07
C PHE A 144 3.92 -8.88 14.79
N GLN A 145 4.15 -9.71 15.82
CA GLN A 145 3.82 -11.14 15.79
C GLN A 145 2.31 -11.29 16.01
N ILE A 146 1.62 -11.91 15.05
CA ILE A 146 0.21 -12.29 15.21
C ILE A 146 0.17 -13.47 16.21
N PRO A 147 -0.55 -13.36 17.34
CA PRO A 147 -0.76 -14.49 18.23
C PRO A 147 -1.47 -15.61 17.47
N GLN A 148 -0.81 -16.75 17.33
CA GLN A 148 -1.43 -17.96 16.77
C GLN A 148 -2.45 -18.48 17.81
N PRO A 149 -3.72 -18.72 17.43
CA PRO A 149 -4.66 -19.38 18.33
C PRO A 149 -4.19 -20.80 18.60
N SER A 150 -4.29 -21.22 19.86
CA SER A 150 -3.97 -22.56 20.33
C SER A 150 -4.80 -23.60 19.58
N VAL A 151 -4.15 -24.38 18.72
CA VAL A 151 -4.76 -25.55 18.10
C VAL A 151 -4.88 -26.62 19.19
N THR A 152 -6.08 -26.81 19.73
CA THR A 152 -6.40 -27.99 20.54
C THR A 152 -6.42 -29.21 19.62
N PRO A 153 -5.66 -30.29 19.92
CA PRO A 153 -5.75 -31.52 19.16
C PRO A 153 -7.16 -32.08 19.26
N VAL A 154 -7.76 -32.41 18.12
CA VAL A 154 -8.96 -33.25 18.07
C VAL A 154 -8.49 -34.68 18.37
N GLU A 155 -8.87 -35.18 19.54
CA GLU A 155 -8.67 -36.57 19.94
C GLU A 155 -9.61 -37.45 19.11
N ASN A 156 -9.04 -38.43 18.39
CA ASN A 156 -9.76 -39.47 17.66
C ASN A 156 -10.11 -40.64 18.57
#